data_AF-A0A959IWZ7-F1
#
_entry.id   AF-A0A959IWZ7-F1
#
_cell.length_a   1.000
_cell.length_b   1.000
_cell.length_c   1.000
_cell.angle_alpha   90.00
_cell.angle_beta   90.00
_cell.angle_gamma   90.00
#
_symmetry.space_group_name_H-M   'P 1'
#
loop_
_entity.id
_entity.type
_entity.pdbx_description
1 polymer ?
#
loop_
_entity_poly.entity_id
_entity_poly.type
_entity_poly.pdbx_seq_one_letter_code
_entity_poly.pdbx_strand_id
1 'polypeptide(L)'
;MSKLLAGLMLFAMFSCESDPNVSQISSEYDATLFVENIEATKKFYESYDGVLISVDDARSTNARGSSVEEQVSILKSRVIGGYQTILDQLTTDFAQYNNTPITVLKKGNGGKMHELILNAEGLDVGYSMEHGLLGTLMYYQASKMLSPSMSLKDLDVVRAYYGDFSTPANAPGLKYLAALLNNFDKKSGTTYHIDIEASMLQLQNAIKGGNDFISDKNEAIKNIKSQWEKGTMSLLMHHMMMMKKHLQTASSDEQSKLSFVKEYSIGTGLLIGWRSILNNYKNISDADVKYMMNLMLMTERTTDPLRMLEYPVEASGNIEKCMKKITEIYGISIEELGL
;
A
#
# COMPACT_ATOMS: atom_id res chain seq x y z
N MET A 1 -44.54 14.14 1.47
CA MET A 1 -44.24 12.87 2.16
C MET A 1 -42.77 12.54 1.94
N SER A 2 -42.03 12.23 3.03
CA SER A 2 -40.65 11.69 3.10
C SER A 2 -39.49 12.59 2.63
N LYS A 3 -38.93 13.47 3.48
CA LYS A 3 -37.82 13.28 4.45
C LYS A 3 -36.46 12.95 3.81
N LEU A 4 -35.61 13.97 3.67
CA LEU A 4 -34.16 13.86 3.47
C LEU A 4 -33.50 14.04 4.85
N LEU A 5 -32.80 13.02 5.34
CA LEU A 5 -32.08 13.04 6.61
C LEU A 5 -30.65 13.52 6.33
N ALA A 6 -30.30 14.70 6.82
CA ALA A 6 -28.92 15.17 6.92
C ALA A 6 -28.32 14.62 8.23
N GLY A 7 -27.36 13.71 8.13
CA GLY A 7 -26.59 13.22 9.26
C GLY A 7 -25.46 14.19 9.59
N LEU A 8 -25.77 15.26 10.31
CA LEU A 8 -24.79 16.10 10.98
C LEU A 8 -24.40 15.38 12.29
N MET A 9 -23.18 14.84 12.39
CA MET A 9 -22.68 14.33 13.67
C MET A 9 -22.53 15.49 14.65
N LEU A 10 -23.42 15.50 15.64
CA LEU A 10 -23.35 16.32 16.83
C LEU A 10 -22.20 15.78 17.70
N PHE A 11 -21.11 16.54 17.81
CA PHE A 11 -20.19 16.38 18.95
C PHE A 11 -20.96 16.79 20.21
N ALA A 12 -21.41 15.81 20.99
CA ALA A 12 -22.03 16.02 22.28
C ALA A 12 -20.96 16.57 23.25
N MET A 13 -21.08 17.85 23.58
CA MET A 13 -20.35 18.50 24.67
C MET A 13 -20.78 17.87 25.99
N PHE A 14 -19.93 17.02 26.57
CA PHE A 14 -20.03 16.69 27.99
C PHE A 14 -19.18 17.68 28.80
N SER A 15 -19.91 18.54 29.54
CA SER A 15 -19.62 19.03 30.89
C SER A 15 -18.19 19.46 31.25
N CYS A 16 -18.03 20.77 31.44
CA CYS A 16 -16.89 21.46 32.04
C CYS A 16 -16.47 20.90 33.42
N GLU A 17 -15.32 20.23 33.47
CA GLU A 17 -14.29 20.60 34.44
C GLU A 17 -13.23 21.38 33.63
N SER A 18 -12.87 22.58 34.09
CA SER A 18 -11.90 23.44 33.41
C SER A 18 -10.51 22.84 33.56
N ASP A 19 -10.17 21.91 32.67
CA ASP A 19 -8.84 21.32 32.59
C ASP A 19 -7.84 22.43 32.21
N PRO A 20 -6.89 22.78 33.10
CA PRO A 20 -6.20 24.07 33.04
C PRO A 20 -5.14 24.21 31.93
N ASN A 21 -5.12 23.36 30.90
CA ASN A 21 -4.11 23.41 29.82
C ASN A 21 -4.62 23.05 28.41
N VAL A 22 -5.91 23.21 28.11
CA VAL A 22 -6.45 23.00 26.73
C VAL A 22 -6.10 24.17 25.77
N SER A 23 -5.27 25.13 26.21
CA SER A 23 -4.91 26.29 25.38
C SER A 23 -3.98 25.87 24.23
N GLN A 24 -4.57 25.78 23.04
CA GLN A 24 -3.99 25.62 21.70
C GLN A 24 -3.79 24.18 21.20
N ILE A 25 -4.89 23.43 21.05
CA ILE A 25 -4.93 22.33 20.07
C ILE A 25 -4.85 22.97 18.68
N SER A 26 -3.78 22.68 17.93
CA SER A 26 -3.65 23.17 16.55
C SER A 26 -4.64 22.45 15.64
N SER A 27 -5.29 23.20 14.74
CA SER A 27 -6.08 22.65 13.63
C SER A 27 -5.23 22.21 12.44
N GLU A 28 -3.93 22.50 12.47
CA GLU A 28 -2.98 22.21 11.40
C GLU A 28 -1.76 21.47 11.94
N TYR A 29 -1.20 20.58 11.13
CA TYR A 29 0.02 19.87 11.48
C TYR A 29 1.20 20.83 11.43
N ASP A 30 1.91 20.98 12.55
CA ASP A 30 3.13 21.79 12.61
C ASP A 30 4.28 21.06 11.90
N ALA A 31 4.63 21.52 10.70
CA ALA A 31 5.67 20.95 9.86
C ALA A 31 7.00 21.72 9.92
N THR A 32 7.19 22.61 10.91
CA THR A 32 8.33 23.54 10.95
C THR A 32 9.69 22.85 10.87
N LEU A 33 9.86 21.71 11.57
CA LEU A 33 11.11 20.94 11.59
C LEU A 33 11.06 19.68 10.71
N PHE A 34 9.99 19.51 9.94
CA PHE A 34 9.70 18.25 9.26
C PHE A 34 10.84 17.85 8.31
N VAL A 35 11.31 18.76 7.45
CA VAL A 35 12.39 18.49 6.48
C VAL A 35 13.68 18.05 7.18
N GLU A 36 14.05 18.70 8.29
CA GLU A 36 15.24 18.34 9.07
C GLU A 36 15.08 16.95 9.72
N ASN A 37 13.90 16.69 10.29
CA ASN A 37 13.61 15.44 10.99
C ASN A 37 13.65 14.21 10.08
N ILE A 38 13.35 14.37 8.79
CA ILE A 38 13.21 13.26 7.83
C ILE A 38 14.43 13.05 6.93
N GLU A 39 15.52 13.80 7.09
CA GLU A 39 16.67 13.76 6.18
C GLU A 39 17.24 12.34 5.98
N ALA A 40 17.29 11.54 7.06
CA ALA A 40 17.72 10.15 6.96
C ALA A 40 16.71 9.28 6.18
N THR A 41 15.42 9.58 6.29
CA THR A 41 14.31 8.90 5.59
C THR A 41 14.29 9.28 4.11
N LYS A 42 14.64 10.53 3.76
CA LYS A 42 14.71 11.01 2.37
C LYS A 42 15.60 10.14 1.49
N LYS A 43 16.79 9.74 1.96
CA LYS A 43 17.70 8.85 1.21
C LYS A 43 17.09 7.48 0.89
N PHE A 44 16.26 6.96 1.79
CA PHE A 44 15.56 5.70 1.55
C PHE A 44 14.54 5.84 0.44
N TYR A 45 13.84 6.97 0.40
CA TYR A 45 12.93 7.32 -0.68
C TYR A 45 13.62 7.60 -2.00
N GLU A 46 14.74 8.33 -2.01
CA GLU A 46 15.53 8.54 -3.24
C GLU A 46 15.98 7.20 -3.84
N SER A 47 16.35 6.24 -3.00
CA SER A 47 16.67 4.88 -3.45
C SER A 47 15.44 4.17 -4.02
N TYR A 48 14.27 4.37 -3.40
CA TYR A 48 13.03 3.81 -3.89
C TYR A 48 12.61 4.42 -5.25
N ASP A 49 12.58 5.75 -5.35
CA ASP A 49 12.31 6.47 -6.59
C ASP A 49 13.28 6.03 -7.69
N GLY A 50 14.54 5.78 -7.35
CA GLY A 50 15.52 5.21 -8.27
C GLY A 50 15.11 3.84 -8.83
N VAL A 51 14.60 2.93 -7.99
CA VAL A 51 14.07 1.63 -8.47
C VAL A 51 12.90 1.84 -9.43
N LEU A 52 11.96 2.73 -9.09
CA LEU A 52 10.80 2.97 -9.94
C LEU A 52 11.16 3.61 -11.27
N ILE A 53 12.04 4.60 -11.25
CA ILE A 53 12.56 5.23 -12.48
C ILE A 53 13.21 4.15 -13.36
N SER A 54 14.03 3.25 -12.79
CA SER A 54 14.60 2.15 -13.55
C SER A 54 13.55 1.19 -14.14
N VAL A 55 12.49 0.89 -13.38
CA VAL A 55 11.36 0.07 -13.87
C VAL A 55 10.62 0.78 -15.01
N ASP A 56 10.29 2.05 -14.84
CA ASP A 56 9.56 2.84 -15.83
C ASP A 56 10.39 3.12 -17.09
N ASP A 57 11.69 3.36 -16.93
CA ASP A 57 12.65 3.47 -18.05
C ASP A 57 12.68 2.17 -18.84
N ALA A 58 12.76 1.02 -18.15
CA ALA A 58 12.74 -0.30 -18.79
C ALA A 58 11.42 -0.55 -19.55
N ARG A 59 10.28 -0.09 -19.01
CA ARG A 59 8.97 -0.16 -19.68
C ARG A 59 8.90 0.75 -20.91
N SER A 60 9.36 1.99 -20.81
CA SER A 60 9.12 3.03 -21.81
C SER A 60 10.08 3.04 -23.00
N THR A 61 11.36 2.68 -22.82
CA THR A 61 12.40 3.04 -23.83
C THR A 61 12.92 1.89 -24.69
N ASN A 62 12.58 0.63 -24.43
CA ASN A 62 13.33 -0.54 -24.95
C ASN A 62 14.86 -0.45 -24.70
N ALA A 63 15.32 0.53 -23.92
CA ALA A 63 16.70 0.62 -23.49
C ALA A 63 16.94 -0.42 -22.40
N ARG A 64 18.21 -0.79 -22.22
CA ARG A 64 18.62 -1.48 -21.01
C ARG A 64 18.26 -0.59 -19.84
N GLY A 65 17.26 -0.99 -19.05
CA GLY A 65 16.98 -0.34 -17.77
C GLY A 65 18.30 -0.19 -17.01
N SER A 66 18.49 0.97 -16.37
CA SER A 66 19.59 1.13 -15.43
C SER A 66 19.55 0.00 -14.41
N SER A 67 20.73 -0.47 -13.97
CA SER A 67 20.82 -1.58 -13.02
C SER A 67 20.13 -1.14 -11.72
N VAL A 68 19.06 -1.82 -11.31
CA VAL A 68 18.33 -1.58 -10.05
C VAL A 68 19.11 -2.04 -8.82
N GLU A 69 20.20 -2.78 -9.02
CA GLU A 69 20.96 -3.48 -7.99
C GLU A 69 21.52 -2.54 -6.92
N GLU A 70 22.00 -1.35 -7.31
CA GLU A 70 22.54 -0.36 -6.37
C GLU A 70 21.45 0.20 -5.45
N GLN A 71 20.33 0.60 -6.04
CA GLN A 71 19.17 1.17 -5.34
C GLN A 71 18.54 0.12 -4.43
N VAL A 72 18.39 -1.11 -4.93
CA VAL A 72 17.88 -2.25 -4.16
C VAL A 72 18.82 -2.60 -3.00
N SER A 73 20.14 -2.49 -3.16
CA SER A 73 21.09 -2.70 -2.07
C SER A 73 20.85 -1.73 -0.90
N ILE A 74 20.58 -0.45 -1.21
CA ILE A 74 20.24 0.55 -0.19
C ILE A 74 18.90 0.22 0.47
N LEU A 75 17.88 -0.19 -0.30
CA LEU A 75 16.60 -0.62 0.25
C LEU A 75 16.77 -1.82 1.20
N LYS A 76 17.52 -2.85 0.79
CA LYS A 76 17.80 -4.05 1.59
C LYS A 76 18.45 -3.73 2.93
N SER A 77 19.39 -2.77 2.96
CA SER A 77 20.07 -2.36 4.19
C SER A 77 19.12 -1.77 5.25
N ARG A 78 17.94 -1.30 4.83
CA ARG A 78 16.93 -0.66 5.70
C ARG A 78 15.69 -1.53 5.92
N VAL A 79 15.56 -2.60 5.15
CA VAL A 79 14.49 -3.60 5.26
C VAL A 79 14.91 -4.66 6.28
N ILE A 80 14.02 -5.00 7.22
CA ILE A 80 14.24 -6.06 8.22
C ILE A 80 13.16 -7.14 8.02
N GLY A 81 13.54 -8.41 8.08
CA GLY A 81 12.62 -9.56 8.01
C GLY A 81 12.53 -10.20 6.61
N GLY A 82 11.42 -10.90 6.35
CA GLY A 82 11.22 -11.71 5.12
C GLY A 82 11.21 -10.91 3.81
N TYR A 83 11.05 -9.59 3.88
CA TYR A 83 11.04 -8.70 2.71
C TYR A 83 12.34 -8.71 1.90
N GLN A 84 13.50 -8.94 2.54
CA GLN A 84 14.78 -8.94 1.81
C GLN A 84 14.79 -10.01 0.73
N THR A 85 14.36 -11.23 1.05
CA THR A 85 14.32 -12.36 0.11
C THR A 85 13.35 -12.10 -1.06
N ILE A 86 12.23 -11.43 -0.80
CA ILE A 86 11.26 -11.08 -1.85
C ILE A 86 11.84 -10.01 -2.78
N LEU A 87 12.47 -8.97 -2.20
CA LEU A 87 13.15 -7.94 -2.98
C LEU A 87 14.32 -8.53 -3.79
N ASP A 88 15.09 -9.46 -3.21
CA ASP A 88 16.14 -10.21 -3.92
C ASP A 88 15.58 -10.92 -5.15
N GLN A 89 14.48 -11.67 -4.98
CA GLN A 89 13.87 -12.43 -6.06
C GLN A 89 13.37 -11.52 -7.17
N LEU A 90 12.58 -10.49 -6.83
CA LEU A 90 12.04 -9.59 -7.84
C LEU A 90 13.12 -8.80 -8.56
N THR A 91 14.20 -8.42 -7.86
CA THR A 91 15.35 -7.73 -8.47
C THR A 91 16.07 -8.66 -9.44
N THR A 92 16.26 -9.92 -9.05
CA THR A 92 16.86 -10.95 -9.91
C THR A 92 16.01 -11.18 -11.15
N ASP A 93 14.70 -11.35 -10.98
CA ASP A 93 13.75 -11.51 -12.08
C ASP A 93 13.76 -10.26 -13.00
N PHE A 94 13.75 -9.06 -12.42
CA PHE A 94 13.82 -7.82 -13.20
C PHE A 94 15.09 -7.75 -14.05
N ALA A 95 16.26 -7.98 -13.44
CA ALA A 95 17.54 -7.99 -14.15
C ALA A 95 17.59 -9.06 -15.25
N GLN A 96 16.95 -10.21 -15.02
CA GLN A 96 16.88 -11.30 -15.98
C GLN A 96 15.96 -11.00 -17.16
N TYR A 97 14.77 -10.43 -16.93
CA TYR A 97 13.69 -10.41 -17.92
C TYR A 97 13.43 -9.04 -18.56
N ASN A 98 13.89 -7.92 -17.98
CA ASN A 98 13.57 -6.57 -18.47
C ASN A 98 14.05 -6.26 -19.90
N ASN A 99 15.00 -7.03 -20.42
CA ASN A 99 15.63 -6.84 -21.74
C ASN A 99 15.23 -7.87 -22.80
N THR A 100 14.36 -8.82 -22.46
CA THR A 100 13.99 -9.93 -23.34
C THR A 100 12.59 -9.68 -23.89
N PRO A 101 12.40 -9.20 -25.14
CA PRO A 101 11.06 -9.01 -25.68
C PRO A 101 10.36 -10.36 -25.87
N ILE A 102 9.10 -10.43 -25.50
CA ILE A 102 8.22 -11.58 -25.76
C ILE A 102 6.94 -11.13 -26.46
N THR A 103 6.37 -12.01 -27.26
CA THR A 103 5.16 -11.74 -28.05
C THR A 103 3.97 -12.60 -27.62
N VAL A 104 4.19 -13.55 -26.72
CA VAL A 104 3.18 -14.50 -26.25
C VAL A 104 3.28 -14.63 -24.75
N LEU A 105 2.17 -14.38 -24.08
CA LEU A 105 2.00 -14.63 -22.66
C LEU A 105 1.91 -16.16 -22.42
N LYS A 106 2.98 -16.76 -21.91
CA LYS A 106 3.06 -18.22 -21.65
C LYS A 106 3.97 -18.52 -20.47
N LYS A 107 3.59 -19.52 -19.67
CA LYS A 107 4.40 -20.00 -18.55
C LYS A 107 5.76 -20.50 -19.05
N GLY A 108 6.82 -20.13 -18.35
CA GLY A 108 8.22 -20.34 -18.72
C GLY A 108 8.81 -19.24 -19.61
N ASN A 109 8.00 -18.36 -20.18
CA ASN A 109 8.46 -17.25 -21.01
C ASN A 109 8.40 -15.94 -20.21
N GLY A 110 9.46 -15.65 -19.46
CA GLY A 110 9.67 -14.32 -18.88
C GLY A 110 10.22 -13.35 -19.93
N GLY A 111 9.90 -12.06 -19.79
CA GLY A 111 10.33 -11.02 -20.69
C GLY A 111 9.47 -9.77 -20.65
N LYS A 112 9.81 -8.80 -21.49
CA LYS A 112 9.05 -7.58 -21.68
C LYS A 112 7.93 -7.79 -22.71
N MET A 113 6.70 -7.46 -22.32
CA MET A 113 5.51 -7.50 -23.18
C MET A 113 4.70 -6.21 -23.00
N HIS A 114 4.65 -5.36 -24.02
CA HIS A 114 4.10 -4.00 -23.91
C HIS A 114 4.75 -3.21 -22.74
N GLU A 115 3.93 -2.79 -21.78
CA GLU A 115 4.32 -2.09 -20.55
C GLU A 115 4.65 -3.05 -19.39
N LEU A 116 4.57 -4.36 -19.61
CA LEU A 116 4.79 -5.37 -18.58
C LEU A 116 6.21 -5.92 -18.62
N ILE A 117 6.76 -6.22 -17.44
CA ILE A 117 8.04 -6.94 -17.28
C ILE A 117 7.73 -8.23 -16.53
N LEU A 118 7.56 -9.32 -17.28
CA LEU A 118 7.08 -10.59 -16.76
C LEU A 118 8.23 -11.49 -16.35
N ASN A 119 8.14 -12.12 -15.19
CA ASN A 119 8.99 -13.25 -14.86
C ASN A 119 8.50 -14.54 -15.56
N ALA A 120 9.23 -15.65 -15.41
CA ALA A 120 8.87 -16.93 -16.02
C ALA A 120 7.51 -17.49 -15.56
N GLU A 121 6.94 -17.00 -14.47
CA GLU A 121 5.62 -17.42 -13.98
C GLU A 121 4.48 -16.57 -14.56
N GLY A 122 4.80 -15.48 -15.25
CA GLY A 122 3.83 -14.53 -15.79
C GLY A 122 3.43 -13.43 -14.79
N LEU A 123 4.19 -13.22 -13.72
CA LEU A 123 4.04 -12.08 -12.80
C LEU A 123 4.77 -10.86 -13.35
N ASP A 124 4.13 -9.69 -13.34
CA ASP A 124 4.81 -8.42 -13.59
C ASP A 124 5.62 -7.99 -12.36
N VAL A 125 6.95 -8.03 -12.49
CA VAL A 125 7.85 -7.69 -11.38
C VAL A 125 7.86 -6.20 -11.07
N GLY A 126 7.68 -5.34 -12.08
CA GLY A 126 7.65 -3.89 -11.91
C GLY A 126 6.44 -3.45 -11.09
N TYR A 127 5.24 -3.90 -11.46
CA TYR A 127 4.01 -3.56 -10.75
C TYR A 127 3.96 -4.18 -9.34
N SER A 128 4.56 -5.37 -9.17
CA SER A 128 4.71 -6.00 -7.86
C SER A 128 5.60 -5.18 -6.92
N MET A 129 6.70 -4.62 -7.43
CA MET A 129 7.58 -3.71 -6.69
C MET A 129 6.86 -2.39 -6.39
N GLU A 130 6.34 -1.70 -7.42
CA GLU A 130 5.84 -0.32 -7.38
C GLU A 130 4.64 -0.10 -6.47
N HIS A 131 3.63 -0.96 -6.57
CA HIS A 131 2.37 -0.74 -5.86
C HIS A 131 2.16 -1.69 -4.68
N GLY A 132 2.73 -2.89 -4.79
CA GLY A 132 2.59 -3.92 -3.78
C GLY A 132 3.55 -3.71 -2.62
N LEU A 133 4.80 -4.14 -2.81
CA LEU A 133 5.71 -4.37 -1.69
C LEU A 133 6.11 -3.11 -0.95
N LEU A 134 6.32 -2.01 -1.66
CA LEU A 134 6.94 -0.83 -1.07
C LEU A 134 5.96 -0.05 -0.19
N GLY A 135 4.67 0.00 -0.55
CA GLY A 135 3.62 0.53 0.34
C GLY A 135 3.55 -0.23 1.68
N THR A 136 3.61 -1.57 1.62
CA THR A 136 3.58 -2.41 2.83
C THR A 136 4.86 -2.27 3.68
N LEU A 137 6.01 -2.08 3.05
CA LEU A 137 7.28 -1.85 3.73
C LEU A 137 7.24 -0.54 4.52
N MET A 138 6.74 0.54 3.92
CA MET A 138 6.61 1.83 4.60
C MET A 138 5.68 1.75 5.81
N TYR A 139 4.52 1.09 5.66
CA TYR A 139 3.61 0.82 6.78
C TYR A 139 4.32 0.08 7.91
N TYR A 140 5.13 -0.93 7.58
CA TYR A 140 5.83 -1.72 8.60
C TYR A 140 6.88 -0.88 9.34
N GLN A 141 7.64 -0.04 8.64
CA GLN A 141 8.59 0.88 9.27
C GLN A 141 7.87 1.86 10.20
N ALA A 142 6.78 2.49 9.73
CA ALA A 142 5.95 3.38 10.54
C ALA A 142 5.39 2.67 11.78
N SER A 143 4.86 1.47 11.62
CA SER A 143 4.22 0.70 12.70
C SER A 143 5.19 0.29 13.81
N LYS A 144 6.49 0.18 13.53
CA LYS A 144 7.53 -0.05 14.55
C LYS A 144 7.85 1.20 15.36
N MET A 145 7.65 2.38 14.79
CA MET A 145 7.93 3.67 15.45
C MET A 145 6.73 4.22 16.22
N LEU A 146 5.52 3.88 15.78
CA LEU A 146 4.28 4.26 16.46
C LEU A 146 4.24 3.66 17.87
N SER A 147 4.47 4.53 18.85
CA SER A 147 4.50 4.20 20.28
C SER A 147 3.99 5.41 21.10
N PRO A 148 3.30 5.21 22.23
CA PRO A 148 2.88 6.32 23.09
C PRO A 148 4.05 7.16 23.65
N SER A 149 5.27 6.61 23.63
CA SER A 149 6.49 7.28 24.08
C SER A 149 7.26 8.00 22.96
N MET A 150 6.71 8.06 21.75
CA MET A 150 7.39 8.65 20.59
C MET A 150 7.52 10.18 20.71
N SER A 151 8.57 10.73 20.10
CA SER A 151 8.80 12.17 20.01
C SER A 151 8.11 12.79 18.78
N LEU A 152 8.07 14.14 18.71
CA LEU A 152 7.60 14.85 17.51
C LEU A 152 8.44 14.50 16.27
N LYS A 153 9.75 14.32 16.45
CA LYS A 153 10.65 13.89 15.37
C LYS A 153 10.29 12.50 14.85
N ASP A 154 9.95 11.57 15.75
CA ASP A 154 9.50 10.23 15.34
C ASP A 154 8.18 10.30 14.56
N LEU A 155 7.28 11.21 14.94
CA LEU A 155 6.01 11.41 14.23
C LEU A 155 6.22 11.97 12.83
N ASP A 156 7.14 12.91 12.66
CA ASP A 156 7.53 13.42 11.33
C ASP A 156 8.08 12.30 10.45
N VAL A 157 8.89 11.39 11.00
CA VAL A 157 9.38 10.21 10.25
C VAL A 157 8.24 9.25 9.90
N VAL A 158 7.27 9.01 10.79
CA VAL A 158 6.08 8.21 10.50
C VAL A 158 5.23 8.84 9.39
N ARG A 159 5.01 10.16 9.45
CA ARG A 159 4.29 10.91 8.42
C ARG A 159 5.04 10.85 7.09
N ALA A 160 6.37 10.94 7.11
CA ALA A 160 7.19 10.75 5.92
C ALA A 160 7.00 9.35 5.33
N TYR A 161 7.02 8.29 6.16
CA TYR A 161 6.74 6.91 5.72
C TYR A 161 5.37 6.77 5.05
N TYR A 162 4.36 7.48 5.53
CA TYR A 162 3.04 7.44 4.94
C TYR A 162 3.00 8.02 3.52
N GLY A 163 3.78 9.07 3.25
CA GLY A 163 3.89 9.65 1.91
C GLY A 163 3.09 10.94 1.71
N ASP A 164 2.62 11.59 2.77
CA ASP A 164 1.85 12.83 2.66
C ASP A 164 2.68 14.09 2.97
N PHE A 165 2.77 14.99 1.99
CA PHE A 165 3.67 16.16 1.96
C PHE A 165 2.94 17.44 1.55
N SER A 166 1.67 17.59 1.91
CA SER A 166 0.87 18.78 1.60
C SER A 166 1.46 20.12 2.08
N THR A 167 2.58 20.18 2.81
CA THR A 167 3.06 21.42 3.47
C THR A 167 4.59 21.59 3.67
N PRO A 168 5.50 21.21 2.74
CA PRO A 168 6.22 22.29 2.04
C PRO A 168 6.65 21.98 0.59
N ALA A 169 6.69 23.02 -0.26
CA ALA A 169 6.94 23.02 -1.71
C ALA A 169 8.27 22.39 -2.21
N ASN A 170 9.12 21.86 -1.32
CA ASN A 170 10.47 21.36 -1.65
C ASN A 170 10.76 19.94 -1.15
N ALA A 171 9.78 19.22 -0.59
CA ALA A 171 9.96 17.80 -0.32
C ALA A 171 9.78 17.03 -1.65
N PRO A 172 10.76 16.21 -2.11
CA PRO A 172 10.55 15.35 -3.27
C PRO A 172 9.25 14.55 -3.05
N GLY A 173 8.31 14.65 -3.99
CA GLY A 173 6.95 14.18 -3.76
C GLY A 173 6.88 12.68 -3.60
N LEU A 174 6.65 12.19 -2.39
CA LEU A 174 6.58 10.74 -2.10
C LEU A 174 5.15 10.25 -2.30
N LYS A 175 4.76 10.16 -3.57
CA LYS A 175 3.39 10.04 -4.08
C LYS A 175 2.80 8.63 -4.07
N TYR A 176 3.16 7.75 -3.14
CA TYR A 176 2.84 6.33 -3.32
C TYR A 176 1.55 5.95 -2.60
N LEU A 177 1.63 5.33 -1.42
CA LEU A 177 0.43 4.81 -0.77
C LEU A 177 -0.51 5.93 -0.30
N ALA A 178 -0.01 7.03 0.26
CA ALA A 178 -0.85 8.19 0.60
C ALA A 178 -1.56 8.78 -0.63
N ALA A 179 -0.89 8.92 -1.78
CA ALA A 179 -1.54 9.45 -2.97
C ALA A 179 -2.49 8.43 -3.62
N LEU A 180 -2.16 7.13 -3.58
CA LEU A 180 -3.05 6.06 -4.00
C LEU A 180 -4.32 6.05 -3.15
N LEU A 181 -4.20 6.13 -1.83
CA LEU A 181 -5.34 6.21 -0.90
C LEU A 181 -6.12 7.51 -1.10
N ASN A 182 -5.47 8.66 -1.26
CA ASN A 182 -6.17 9.93 -1.54
C ASN A 182 -6.95 9.87 -2.87
N ASN A 183 -6.33 9.33 -3.92
CA ASN A 183 -7.01 9.14 -5.20
C ASN A 183 -8.14 8.11 -5.09
N PHE A 184 -7.97 7.09 -4.27
CA PHE A 184 -8.98 6.08 -4.01
C PHE A 184 -10.15 6.66 -3.23
N ASP A 185 -9.91 7.40 -2.15
CA ASP A 185 -10.89 8.17 -1.39
C ASP A 185 -11.72 9.07 -2.30
N LYS A 186 -11.05 9.84 -3.19
CA LYS A 186 -11.73 10.70 -4.18
C LYS A 186 -12.63 9.95 -5.15
N LYS A 187 -12.30 8.70 -5.49
CA LYS A 187 -13.06 7.88 -6.44
C LYS A 187 -14.20 7.11 -5.75
N SER A 188 -13.94 6.58 -4.56
CA SER A 188 -14.85 5.70 -3.82
C SER A 188 -15.76 6.45 -2.85
N GLY A 189 -15.41 7.66 -2.44
CA GLY A 189 -16.07 8.39 -1.36
C GLY A 189 -15.65 7.94 0.04
N THR A 190 -14.62 7.10 0.15
CA THR A 190 -14.00 6.74 1.44
C THR A 190 -13.13 7.87 1.99
N THR A 191 -12.69 7.76 3.24
CA THR A 191 -11.96 8.81 3.97
C THR A 191 -10.64 8.31 4.57
N TYR A 192 -10.09 7.19 4.11
CA TYR A 192 -8.93 6.56 4.74
C TYR A 192 -7.74 7.51 4.86
N HIS A 193 -7.44 8.25 3.79
CA HIS A 193 -6.34 9.20 3.79
C HIS A 193 -6.59 10.36 4.75
N ILE A 194 -7.79 10.92 4.71
CA ILE A 194 -8.22 12.04 5.57
C ILE A 194 -8.18 11.61 7.04
N ASP A 195 -8.65 10.42 7.37
CA ASP A 195 -8.71 9.90 8.73
C ASP A 195 -7.29 9.64 9.28
N ILE A 196 -6.35 9.21 8.43
CA ILE A 196 -4.94 9.07 8.80
C ILE A 196 -4.31 10.44 9.07
N GLU A 197 -4.52 11.43 8.21
CA GLU A 197 -4.01 12.80 8.42
C GLU A 197 -4.55 13.41 9.72
N ALA A 198 -5.87 13.29 9.95
CA ALA A 198 -6.51 13.76 11.17
C ALA A 198 -5.94 13.05 12.42
N SER A 199 -5.69 11.74 12.34
CA SER A 199 -5.09 10.99 13.44
C SER A 199 -3.63 11.38 13.69
N MET A 200 -2.85 11.71 12.67
CA MET A 200 -1.49 12.24 12.83
C MET A 200 -1.50 13.61 13.52
N LEU A 201 -2.44 14.49 13.17
CA LEU A 201 -2.62 15.77 13.84
C LEU A 201 -3.01 15.59 15.32
N GLN A 202 -3.97 14.71 15.61
CA GLN A 202 -4.34 14.34 16.97
C GLN A 202 -3.13 13.84 17.76
N LEU A 203 -2.33 12.95 17.17
CA LEU A 203 -1.12 12.42 17.78
C LEU A 203 -0.08 13.52 18.05
N GLN A 204 0.10 14.47 17.12
CA GLN A 204 1.02 15.60 17.33
C GLN A 204 0.59 16.45 18.53
N ASN A 205 -0.70 16.80 18.60
CA ASN A 205 -1.27 17.57 19.70
C ASN A 205 -1.13 16.83 21.04
N ALA A 206 -1.41 15.51 21.06
CA ALA A 206 -1.25 14.68 22.25
C ALA A 206 0.21 14.53 22.71
N ILE A 207 1.18 14.48 21.79
CA ILE A 207 2.61 14.51 22.12
C ILE A 207 2.98 15.84 22.78
N LYS A 208 2.53 16.97 22.22
CA LYS A 208 2.76 18.32 22.78
C LYS A 208 2.11 18.49 24.16
N GLY A 209 0.95 17.88 24.39
CA GLY A 209 0.25 17.88 25.68
C GLY A 209 0.93 17.05 26.78
N GLY A 210 1.92 16.21 26.45
CA GLY A 210 2.71 15.48 27.45
C GLY A 210 2.05 14.19 27.95
N ASN A 211 2.19 13.89 29.25
CA ASN A 211 1.78 12.60 29.83
C ASN A 211 0.29 12.50 30.13
N ASP A 212 -0.41 13.63 30.24
CA ASP A 212 -1.85 13.64 30.54
C ASP A 212 -2.69 13.12 29.34
N PHE A 213 -2.10 13.10 28.15
CA PHE A 213 -2.75 12.74 26.89
C PHE A 213 -2.40 11.31 26.41
N ILE A 214 -1.99 10.41 27.31
CA ILE A 214 -1.63 9.02 26.92
C ILE A 214 -2.80 8.29 26.24
N SER A 215 -4.04 8.52 26.68
CA SER A 215 -5.23 7.93 26.03
C SER A 215 -5.34 8.36 24.56
N ASP A 216 -5.21 9.66 24.30
CA ASP A 216 -5.30 10.23 22.95
C ASP A 216 -4.15 9.77 22.05
N LYS A 217 -2.94 9.61 22.61
CA LYS A 217 -1.81 9.01 21.88
C LYS A 217 -2.15 7.59 21.43
N ASN A 218 -2.66 6.76 22.34
CA ASN A 218 -3.00 5.37 22.05
C ASN A 218 -4.12 5.27 21.00
N GLU A 219 -5.16 6.10 21.12
CA GLU A 219 -6.27 6.15 20.17
C GLU A 219 -5.80 6.58 18.79
N ALA A 220 -5.04 7.67 18.70
CA ALA A 220 -4.51 8.17 17.44
C ALA A 220 -3.58 7.13 16.76
N ILE A 221 -2.68 6.48 17.52
CA ILE A 221 -1.82 5.41 17.01
C ILE A 221 -2.66 4.25 16.45
N LYS A 222 -3.68 3.81 17.20
CA LYS A 222 -4.58 2.74 16.77
C LYS A 222 -5.30 3.11 15.47
N ASN A 223 -5.81 4.34 15.38
CA ASN A 223 -6.53 4.82 14.21
C ASN A 223 -5.61 4.92 12.99
N ILE A 224 -4.39 5.46 13.11
CA ILE A 224 -3.39 5.48 12.03
C ILE A 224 -3.16 4.06 11.49
N LYS A 225 -2.86 3.10 12.37
CA LYS A 225 -2.58 1.71 11.94
C LYS A 225 -3.80 1.05 11.30
N SER A 226 -4.98 1.24 11.88
CA SER A 226 -6.22 0.63 11.41
C SER A 226 -6.66 1.18 10.06
N GLN A 227 -6.64 2.50 9.88
CA GLN A 227 -7.09 3.13 8.63
C GLN A 227 -6.11 2.87 7.50
N TRP A 228 -4.81 2.86 7.78
CA TRP A 228 -3.79 2.57 6.76
C TRP A 228 -3.91 1.12 6.26
N GLU A 229 -4.08 0.16 7.17
CA GLU A 229 -4.31 -1.24 6.79
C GLU A 229 -5.65 -1.42 6.06
N LYS A 230 -6.74 -0.82 6.57
CA LYS A 230 -8.07 -0.90 5.95
C LYS A 230 -8.10 -0.29 4.54
N GLY A 231 -7.45 0.85 4.34
CA GLY A 231 -7.28 1.48 3.04
C GLY A 231 -6.47 0.59 2.08
N THR A 232 -5.39 -0.03 2.56
CA THR A 232 -4.58 -0.96 1.74
C THR A 232 -5.38 -2.20 1.31
N MET A 233 -6.20 -2.75 2.22
CA MET A 233 -7.05 -3.90 1.91
C MET A 233 -8.23 -3.52 0.99
N SER A 234 -8.70 -2.27 1.06
CA SER A 234 -9.66 -1.72 0.10
C SER A 234 -9.05 -1.61 -1.31
N LEU A 235 -7.80 -1.16 -1.42
CA LEU A 235 -7.06 -1.16 -2.69
C LEU A 235 -6.87 -2.58 -3.23
N LEU A 236 -6.52 -3.54 -2.38
CA LEU A 236 -6.43 -4.95 -2.78
C LEU A 236 -7.78 -5.47 -3.33
N MET A 237 -8.88 -5.15 -2.65
CA MET A 237 -10.23 -5.51 -3.11
C MET A 237 -10.58 -4.85 -4.44
N HIS A 238 -10.16 -3.60 -4.66
CA HIS A 238 -10.30 -2.93 -5.95
C HIS A 238 -9.58 -3.69 -7.08
N HIS A 239 -8.30 -4.02 -6.89
CA HIS A 239 -7.53 -4.77 -7.87
C HIS A 239 -8.11 -6.18 -8.11
N MET A 240 -8.61 -6.85 -7.07
CA MET A 240 -9.35 -8.12 -7.18
C MET A 240 -10.59 -8.00 -8.07
N MET A 241 -11.33 -6.91 -7.96
CA MET A 241 -12.49 -6.69 -8.80
C MET A 241 -12.12 -6.40 -10.25
N MET A 242 -11.06 -5.61 -10.47
CA MET A 242 -10.53 -5.37 -11.81
C MET A 242 -10.03 -6.67 -12.44
N MET A 243 -9.34 -7.53 -11.70
CA MET A 243 -8.98 -8.89 -12.15
C MET A 243 -10.22 -9.66 -12.62
N LYS A 244 -11.28 -9.72 -11.81
CA LYS A 244 -12.53 -10.41 -12.17
C LYS A 244 -13.15 -9.85 -13.45
N LYS A 245 -13.18 -8.51 -13.59
CA LYS A 245 -13.67 -7.84 -14.80
C LYS A 245 -12.86 -8.25 -16.04
N HIS A 246 -11.54 -8.30 -15.94
CA HIS A 246 -10.68 -8.70 -17.05
C HIS A 246 -10.77 -10.19 -17.38
N LEU A 247 -10.98 -11.07 -16.39
CA LEU A 247 -11.21 -12.50 -16.63
C LEU A 247 -12.44 -12.77 -17.50
N GLN A 248 -13.47 -11.91 -17.44
CA GLN A 248 -14.69 -12.07 -18.22
C GLN A 248 -14.48 -11.85 -19.74
N THR A 249 -13.43 -11.12 -20.13
CA THR A 249 -13.14 -10.76 -21.52
C THR A 249 -11.80 -11.30 -22.03
N ALA A 250 -10.98 -11.87 -21.15
CA ALA A 250 -9.64 -12.36 -21.44
C ALA A 250 -9.56 -13.44 -22.53
N SER A 251 -10.63 -14.22 -22.75
CA SER A 251 -10.63 -15.27 -23.79
C SER A 251 -10.58 -14.71 -25.22
N SER A 252 -11.05 -13.48 -25.43
CA SER A 252 -11.18 -12.85 -26.75
C SER A 252 -10.31 -11.61 -26.94
N ASP A 253 -9.67 -11.12 -25.90
CA ASP A 253 -8.93 -9.86 -25.90
C ASP A 253 -7.59 -9.99 -25.17
N GLU A 254 -6.49 -9.85 -25.91
CA GLU A 254 -5.14 -9.90 -25.35
C GLU A 254 -4.89 -8.73 -24.38
N GLN A 255 -5.49 -7.55 -24.63
CA GLN A 255 -5.35 -6.41 -23.72
C GLN A 255 -5.99 -6.71 -22.36
N SER A 256 -7.11 -7.43 -22.34
CA SER A 256 -7.74 -7.91 -21.10
C SER A 256 -6.84 -8.90 -20.36
N LYS A 257 -6.10 -9.78 -21.05
CA LYS A 257 -5.13 -10.68 -20.38
C LYS A 257 -3.99 -9.90 -19.73
N LEU A 258 -3.42 -8.94 -20.45
CA LEU A 258 -2.34 -8.09 -19.94
C LEU A 258 -2.81 -7.25 -18.75
N SER A 259 -4.02 -6.70 -18.84
CA SER A 259 -4.64 -5.95 -17.75
C SER A 259 -4.88 -6.87 -16.54
N PHE A 260 -5.39 -8.09 -16.73
CA PHE A 260 -5.49 -9.08 -15.66
C PHE A 260 -4.14 -9.34 -14.99
N VAL A 261 -3.07 -9.59 -15.76
CA VAL A 261 -1.73 -9.85 -15.22
C VAL A 261 -1.21 -8.66 -14.42
N LYS A 262 -1.42 -7.44 -14.91
CA LYS A 262 -1.08 -6.21 -14.17
C LYS A 262 -1.80 -6.16 -12.81
N GLU A 263 -3.12 -6.28 -12.81
CA GLU A 263 -3.94 -6.22 -11.59
C GLU A 263 -3.56 -7.34 -10.60
N TYR A 264 -3.30 -8.55 -11.12
CA TYR A 264 -2.81 -9.69 -10.35
C TYR A 264 -1.46 -9.41 -9.71
N SER A 265 -0.55 -8.75 -10.43
CA SER A 265 0.80 -8.45 -9.94
C SER A 265 0.78 -7.43 -8.81
N ILE A 266 -0.08 -6.42 -8.93
CA ILE A 266 -0.30 -5.45 -7.84
C ILE A 266 -0.87 -6.17 -6.60
N GLY A 267 -1.95 -6.95 -6.77
CA GLY A 267 -2.56 -7.70 -5.68
C GLY A 267 -1.59 -8.70 -5.02
N THR A 268 -0.74 -9.34 -5.83
CA THR A 268 0.33 -10.23 -5.38
C THR A 268 1.33 -9.51 -4.51
N GLY A 269 1.86 -8.38 -4.97
CA GLY A 269 2.83 -7.60 -4.18
C GLY A 269 2.23 -7.09 -2.86
N LEU A 270 0.95 -6.70 -2.85
CA LEU A 270 0.24 -6.32 -1.62
C LEU A 270 0.12 -7.49 -0.63
N LEU A 271 -0.32 -8.67 -1.09
CA LEU A 271 -0.48 -9.86 -0.25
C LEU A 271 0.86 -10.36 0.30
N ILE A 272 1.88 -10.48 -0.55
CA ILE A 272 3.24 -10.89 -0.14
C ILE A 272 3.83 -9.87 0.84
N GLY A 273 3.63 -8.58 0.57
CA GLY A 273 4.03 -7.52 1.48
C GLY A 273 3.39 -7.68 2.85
N TRP A 274 2.06 -7.74 2.89
CA TRP A 274 1.34 -7.87 4.16
C TRP A 274 1.67 -9.15 4.91
N ARG A 275 1.94 -10.24 4.20
CA ARG A 275 2.41 -11.51 4.77
C ARG A 275 3.75 -11.36 5.50
N SER A 276 4.61 -10.44 5.05
CA SER A 276 5.94 -10.20 5.59
C SER A 276 5.97 -9.32 6.84
N ILE A 277 4.83 -8.72 7.19
CA ILE A 277 4.65 -7.93 8.43
C ILE A 277 4.35 -8.88 9.60
N LEU A 278 5.01 -8.69 10.75
CA LEU A 278 4.73 -9.50 11.95
C LEU A 278 3.31 -9.22 12.47
N ASN A 279 2.62 -10.25 12.98
CA ASN A 279 1.21 -10.18 13.40
C ASN A 279 0.93 -9.13 14.49
N ASN A 280 1.90 -8.71 15.30
CA ASN A 280 1.71 -7.64 16.29
C ASN A 280 1.65 -6.22 15.68
N TYR A 281 1.94 -6.09 14.39
CA TYR A 281 1.90 -4.81 13.67
C TYR A 281 0.72 -4.70 12.70
N LYS A 282 -0.08 -5.74 12.49
CA LYS A 282 -1.22 -5.77 11.56
C LYS A 282 -2.44 -6.42 12.21
N ASN A 283 -3.63 -6.12 11.70
CA ASN A 283 -4.89 -6.69 12.16
C ASN A 283 -5.21 -8.02 11.47
N ILE A 284 -4.93 -8.14 10.17
CA ILE A 284 -5.14 -9.41 9.45
C ILE A 284 -4.12 -10.47 9.89
N SER A 285 -4.60 -11.68 10.14
CA SER A 285 -3.73 -12.79 10.52
C SER A 285 -2.93 -13.33 9.34
N ASP A 286 -1.74 -13.88 9.62
CA ASP A 286 -0.97 -14.62 8.61
C ASP A 286 -1.75 -15.77 7.96
N ALA A 287 -2.65 -16.40 8.71
CA ALA A 287 -3.48 -17.49 8.20
C ALA A 287 -4.48 -16.98 7.14
N ASP A 288 -5.10 -15.83 7.38
CA ASP A 288 -6.02 -15.20 6.42
C ASP A 288 -5.30 -14.71 5.17
N VAL A 289 -4.12 -14.10 5.32
CA VAL A 289 -3.29 -13.71 4.16
C VAL A 289 -2.90 -14.95 3.35
N LYS A 290 -2.43 -16.03 4.00
CA LYS A 290 -2.07 -17.27 3.32
C LYS A 290 -3.28 -17.93 2.63
N TYR A 291 -4.45 -17.88 3.25
CA TYR A 291 -5.69 -18.35 2.64
C TYR A 291 -5.98 -17.61 1.32
N MET A 292 -5.89 -16.27 1.32
CA MET A 292 -6.08 -15.48 0.10
C MET A 292 -4.99 -15.74 -0.94
N MET A 293 -3.72 -15.86 -0.53
CA MET A 293 -2.63 -16.23 -1.43
C MET A 293 -2.88 -17.58 -2.13
N ASN A 294 -3.33 -18.59 -1.39
CA ASN A 294 -3.64 -19.89 -1.98
C ASN A 294 -4.79 -19.80 -3.01
N LEU A 295 -5.82 -19.01 -2.73
CA LEU A 295 -6.94 -18.78 -3.67
C LEU A 295 -6.49 -18.04 -4.94
N MET A 296 -5.52 -17.14 -4.81
CA MET A 296 -4.88 -16.41 -5.90
C MET A 296 -3.77 -17.22 -6.60
N LEU A 297 -3.69 -18.54 -6.36
CA LEU A 297 -2.67 -19.44 -6.93
C LEU A 297 -1.23 -18.94 -6.74
N MET A 298 -0.94 -18.43 -5.54
CA MET A 298 0.36 -17.88 -5.22
C MET A 298 0.89 -18.35 -3.85
N THR A 299 2.21 -18.27 -3.71
CA THR A 299 2.98 -18.44 -2.49
C THR A 299 3.94 -17.26 -2.34
N GLU A 300 4.77 -17.26 -1.29
CA GLU A 300 5.84 -16.27 -1.12
C GLU A 300 6.94 -16.37 -2.21
N ARG A 301 6.98 -17.48 -2.97
CA ARG A 301 8.05 -17.77 -3.95
C ARG A 301 7.56 -18.04 -5.37
N THR A 302 6.29 -18.39 -5.52
CA THR A 302 5.75 -18.85 -6.80
C THR A 302 4.35 -18.29 -7.03
N THR A 303 4.01 -18.06 -8.27
CA THR A 303 2.72 -17.55 -8.74
C THR A 303 2.27 -18.32 -9.98
N ASP A 304 0.97 -18.29 -10.27
CA ASP A 304 0.43 -18.89 -11.51
C ASP A 304 -0.76 -18.08 -12.05
N PRO A 305 -0.57 -16.78 -12.40
CA PRO A 305 -1.62 -15.96 -12.98
C PRO A 305 -2.17 -16.55 -14.28
N LEU A 306 -1.33 -17.25 -15.05
CA LEU A 306 -1.72 -17.81 -16.34
C LEU A 306 -2.72 -18.95 -16.18
N ARG A 307 -2.58 -19.77 -15.13
CA ARG A 307 -3.60 -20.76 -14.78
C ARG A 307 -4.95 -20.11 -14.44
N MET A 308 -4.97 -18.93 -13.82
CA MET A 308 -6.24 -18.23 -13.58
C MET A 308 -6.92 -17.79 -14.89
N LEU A 309 -6.13 -17.41 -15.91
CA LEU A 309 -6.63 -17.10 -17.25
C LEU A 309 -7.16 -18.35 -17.98
N GLU A 310 -6.57 -19.52 -17.74
CA GLU A 310 -7.04 -20.80 -18.30
C GLU A 310 -8.37 -21.28 -17.68
N TYR A 311 -8.61 -20.95 -16.41
CA TYR A 311 -9.80 -21.37 -15.65
C TYR A 311 -10.57 -20.15 -15.07
N PRO A 312 -11.11 -19.26 -15.91
CA PRO A 312 -11.62 -17.95 -15.48
C PRO A 312 -12.83 -18.03 -14.53
N VAL A 313 -13.66 -19.07 -14.64
CA VAL A 313 -14.82 -19.29 -13.75
C VAL A 313 -14.36 -19.64 -12.33
N GLU A 314 -13.43 -20.59 -12.20
CA GLU A 314 -12.85 -20.97 -10.91
C GLU A 314 -12.08 -19.80 -10.29
N ALA A 315 -11.24 -19.13 -11.10
CA ALA A 315 -10.48 -17.96 -10.70
C ALA A 315 -11.39 -16.84 -10.18
N SER A 316 -12.48 -16.53 -10.88
CA SER A 316 -13.46 -15.53 -10.45
C SER A 316 -14.09 -15.89 -9.10
N GLY A 317 -14.49 -17.16 -8.90
CA GLY A 317 -15.05 -17.62 -7.63
C GLY A 317 -14.03 -17.60 -6.48
N ASN A 318 -12.75 -17.81 -6.77
CA ASN A 318 -11.68 -17.69 -5.77
C ASN A 318 -11.41 -16.21 -5.40
N ILE A 319 -11.41 -15.31 -6.38
CA ILE A 319 -11.30 -13.86 -6.15
C ILE A 319 -12.46 -13.37 -5.26
N GLU A 320 -13.70 -13.80 -5.52
CA GLU A 320 -14.86 -13.47 -4.68
C GLU A 320 -14.68 -13.91 -3.21
N LYS A 321 -14.11 -15.11 -2.99
CA LYS A 321 -13.80 -15.58 -1.64
C LYS A 321 -12.74 -14.73 -0.94
N CYS A 322 -11.73 -14.24 -1.67
CA CYS A 322 -10.76 -13.30 -1.13
C CYS A 322 -11.42 -11.98 -0.73
N MET A 323 -12.23 -11.38 -1.62
CA MET A 323 -12.95 -10.13 -1.31
C MET A 323 -13.87 -10.31 -0.10
N LYS A 324 -14.62 -11.42 -0.03
CA LYS A 324 -15.45 -11.75 1.13
C LYS A 324 -14.63 -11.85 2.43
N LYS A 325 -13.44 -12.45 2.37
CA LYS A 325 -12.54 -12.53 3.54
C LYS A 325 -12.10 -11.13 4.01
N ILE A 326 -11.79 -10.23 3.08
CA ILE A 326 -11.49 -8.82 3.39
C ILE A 326 -12.70 -8.14 4.05
N THR A 327 -13.90 -8.32 3.51
CA THR A 327 -15.15 -7.81 4.11
C THR A 327 -15.37 -8.33 5.53
N GLU A 328 -15.17 -9.64 5.76
CA GLU A 328 -15.33 -10.25 7.08
C GLU A 328 -14.37 -9.65 8.13
N ILE A 329 -13.14 -9.31 7.75
CA ILE A 329 -12.13 -8.77 8.67
C ILE A 329 -12.32 -7.28 8.93
N TYR A 330 -12.61 -6.51 7.89
CA TYR A 330 -12.56 -5.04 7.95
C TYR A 330 -13.93 -4.35 7.87
N GLY A 331 -14.99 -5.10 7.61
CA GLY A 331 -16.32 -4.56 7.36
C GLY A 331 -16.35 -3.62 6.15
N ILE A 332 -15.54 -3.90 5.12
CA ILE A 332 -15.55 -3.14 3.85
C ILE A 332 -16.48 -3.85 2.87
N SER A 333 -17.50 -3.18 2.38
CA SER A 333 -18.35 -3.68 1.29
C SER A 333 -17.84 -3.24 -0.08
N ILE A 334 -18.18 -3.99 -1.12
CA ILE A 334 -17.86 -3.63 -2.51
C ILE A 334 -18.60 -2.34 -2.90
N GLU A 335 -19.85 -2.21 -2.44
CA GLU A 335 -20.70 -1.05 -2.68
C GLU A 335 -20.10 0.24 -2.10
N GLU A 336 -19.52 0.19 -0.89
CA GLU A 336 -18.81 1.32 -0.28
C GLU A 336 -17.58 1.78 -1.07
N LEU A 337 -16.99 0.91 -1.90
CA LEU A 337 -15.86 1.27 -2.73
C LEU A 337 -16.28 1.94 -4.05
N GLY A 338 -17.59 2.00 -4.34
CA GLY A 338 -18.11 2.54 -5.60
C GLY A 338 -17.74 1.69 -6.82
N LEU A 339 -17.61 0.37 -6.63
CA LEU A 339 -17.08 -0.57 -7.61
C LEU A 339 -18.12 -1.55 -8.15
#